data_AF-A0A5A7NBB0-F1
#
_entry.id   AF-A0A5A7NBB0-F1
#
_cell.length_a   1.000
_cell.length_b   1.000
_cell.length_c   1.000
_cell.angle_alpha   90.00
_cell.angle_beta   90.00
_cell.angle_gamma   90.00
#
_symmetry.space_group_name_H-M   'P 1'
#
loop_
_entity.id
_entity.type
_entity.pdbx_description
1 polymer ?
#
loop_
_entity_poly.entity_id
_entity_poly.type
_entity_poly.pdbx_seq_one_letter_code
_entity_poly.pdbx_strand_id
1 'polypeptide(L)'
;MADFDLVLAPGRKIADRLISSGLVKAENCAIVGYPKFSVRQSLGVTPPAFAQKRITVLYNPHYSRRESSWAPWGRDILDFFRQSDRYNLIFAPHILLYQRWLRHRARPLGRWRGQSHMHLDTGSDAMIDMTYLDAADLYLGDVSSQIYEFLLRPRPAVFLDPRAIAAWHRMKALLCGRRGTW
;
A
#
# COMPACT_ATOMS: atom_id res chain seq x y z
N MET A 1 19.40 9.65 -14.69
CA MET A 1 19.24 10.56 -13.53
C MET A 1 20.26 11.69 -13.55
N ALA A 2 21.43 11.50 -14.17
CA ALA A 2 22.43 12.56 -14.36
C ALA A 2 21.91 13.77 -15.18
N ASP A 3 20.82 13.61 -15.93
CA ASP A 3 20.20 14.67 -16.74
C ASP A 3 19.16 15.51 -15.98
N PHE A 4 18.91 15.24 -14.69
CA PHE A 4 18.01 16.06 -13.88
C PHE A 4 18.77 17.19 -13.19
N ASP A 5 18.34 18.43 -13.40
CA ASP A 5 18.90 19.61 -12.73
C ASP A 5 18.61 19.63 -11.22
N LEU A 6 17.47 19.06 -10.81
CA LEU A 6 17.05 19.00 -9.41
C LEU A 6 16.26 17.71 -9.13
N VAL A 7 16.62 17.03 -8.03
CA VAL A 7 15.93 15.84 -7.52
C VAL A 7 15.30 16.15 -6.17
N LEU A 8 13.98 15.98 -6.10
CA LEU A 8 13.18 16.18 -4.89
C LEU A 8 13.09 14.86 -4.11
N ALA A 9 13.86 14.74 -3.03
CA ALA A 9 13.90 13.56 -2.17
C ALA A 9 12.81 13.63 -1.08
N PRO A 10 12.13 12.51 -0.78
CA PRO A 10 11.09 12.48 0.24
C PRO A 10 11.62 12.51 1.67
N GLY A 11 12.92 12.28 1.86
CA GLY A 11 13.54 12.23 3.18
C GLY A 11 15.02 11.91 3.09
N ARG A 12 15.70 12.10 4.22
CA ARG A 12 17.17 12.00 4.32
C ARG A 12 17.72 10.67 3.84
N LYS A 13 17.10 9.55 4.23
CA LYS A 13 17.49 8.20 3.82
C LYS A 13 17.59 8.02 2.30
N ILE A 14 16.62 8.56 1.56
CA ILE A 14 16.61 8.44 0.09
C ILE A 14 17.63 9.40 -0.52
N ALA A 15 17.73 10.62 0.00
CA ALA A 15 18.70 11.61 -0.45
C ALA A 15 20.14 11.06 -0.31
N ASP A 16 20.50 10.56 0.87
CA ASP A 16 21.83 10.01 1.14
C ASP A 16 22.13 8.79 0.26
N ARG A 17 21.14 7.93 0.01
CA ARG A 17 21.30 6.78 -0.90
C ARG A 17 21.57 7.23 -2.34
N LEU A 18 20.82 8.21 -2.85
CA LEU A 18 21.00 8.73 -4.20
C LEU A 18 22.37 9.38 -4.37
N ILE A 19 22.79 10.20 -3.41
CA ILE A 19 24.08 10.88 -3.40
C ILE A 19 25.24 9.87 -3.32
N SER A 20 25.20 8.95 -2.35
CA SER A 20 26.27 7.95 -2.17
C SER A 20 26.40 6.98 -3.36
N SER A 21 25.31 6.73 -4.10
CA SER A 21 25.35 5.94 -5.33
C SER A 21 25.87 6.68 -6.56
N GLY A 22 26.21 7.97 -6.43
CA GLY A 22 26.63 8.82 -7.55
C GLY A 22 25.52 9.14 -8.56
N LEU A 23 24.26 8.82 -8.24
CA LEU A 23 23.12 9.06 -9.14
C LEU A 23 22.70 10.53 -9.17
N VAL A 24 23.00 11.29 -8.10
CA VAL A 24 22.62 12.69 -7.92
C VAL A 24 23.75 13.43 -7.18
N LYS A 25 24.10 14.63 -7.63
CA LYS A 25 25.02 15.52 -6.90
C LYS A 25 24.33 16.13 -5.69
N ALA A 26 25.05 16.33 -4.58
CA ALA A 26 24.46 16.88 -3.36
C ALA A 26 23.80 18.25 -3.58
N GLU A 27 24.40 19.13 -4.39
CA GLU A 27 23.84 20.44 -4.76
C GLU A 27 22.54 20.36 -5.57
N ASN A 28 22.30 19.23 -6.26
CA ASN A 28 21.11 19.00 -7.09
C ASN A 28 20.06 18.15 -6.35
N CYS A 29 20.14 18.02 -5.03
CA CYS A 29 19.19 17.24 -4.24
C CYS A 29 18.57 18.07 -3.11
N ALA A 30 17.24 18.22 -3.15
CA ALA A 30 16.48 18.90 -2.11
C ALA A 30 15.56 17.91 -1.39
N ILE A 31 15.55 17.93 -0.06
CA ILE A 31 14.60 17.15 0.74
C ILE A 31 13.33 17.96 0.93
N VAL A 32 12.22 17.52 0.35
CA VAL A 32 10.94 18.26 0.37
C VAL A 32 9.80 17.54 1.09
N GLY A 33 10.09 16.37 1.66
CA GLY A 33 9.03 15.49 2.16
C GLY A 33 8.25 14.85 1.02
N TYR A 34 7.05 14.34 1.31
CA TYR A 34 6.21 13.66 0.34
C TYR A 34 5.05 14.58 -0.09
N PRO A 35 5.06 15.22 -1.28
CA PRO A 35 4.07 16.23 -1.66
C PRO A 35 2.61 15.76 -1.56
N LYS A 36 2.39 14.46 -1.76
CA LYS A 36 1.08 13.81 -1.61
C LYS A 36 0.44 14.06 -0.24
N PHE A 37 1.24 14.14 0.82
CA PHE A 37 0.74 14.36 2.18
C PHE A 37 0.13 15.75 2.34
N SER A 38 0.63 16.75 1.61
CA SER A 38 0.13 18.12 1.65
C SER A 38 -1.19 18.29 0.90
N VAL A 39 -1.39 17.56 -0.20
CA VAL A 39 -2.61 17.66 -1.02
C VAL A 39 -3.74 16.75 -0.55
N ARG A 40 -3.43 15.72 0.27
CA ARG A 40 -4.39 14.73 0.80
C ARG A 40 -5.68 15.34 1.34
N GLN A 41 -5.61 16.38 2.18
CA GLN A 41 -6.80 17.00 2.77
C GLN A 41 -7.67 17.72 1.74
N SER A 42 -7.08 18.17 0.63
CA SER A 42 -7.75 18.96 -0.40
C SER A 42 -8.43 18.12 -1.48
N LEU A 43 -8.14 16.81 -1.56
CA LEU A 43 -8.67 15.94 -2.61
C LEU A 43 -10.16 15.55 -2.41
N GLY A 44 -10.74 15.81 -1.24
CA GLY A 44 -12.20 15.70 -1.02
C GLY A 44 -12.79 14.30 -1.21
N VAL A 45 -11.99 13.24 -1.16
CA VAL A 45 -12.43 11.89 -1.52
C VAL A 45 -13.17 11.22 -0.37
N THR A 46 -14.32 10.62 -0.69
CA THR A 46 -15.16 9.91 0.28
C THR A 46 -14.76 8.43 0.32
N PRO A 47 -14.37 7.89 1.48
CA PRO A 47 -14.03 6.47 1.61
C PRO A 47 -15.26 5.58 1.39
N PRO A 48 -15.07 4.29 1.06
CA PRO A 48 -16.18 3.37 0.87
C PRO A 48 -16.95 3.21 2.18
N ALA A 49 -18.28 3.34 2.10
CA ALA A 49 -19.16 3.12 3.23
C ALA A 49 -19.51 1.62 3.32
N PHE A 50 -19.14 1.00 4.44
CA PHE A 50 -19.58 -0.36 4.76
C PHE A 50 -20.85 -0.32 5.60
N ALA A 51 -21.80 -1.22 5.31
CA ALA A 51 -23.08 -1.28 6.01
C ALA A 51 -22.94 -1.55 7.51
N GLN A 52 -21.92 -2.32 7.90
CA GLN A 52 -21.62 -2.63 9.30
C GLN A 52 -20.26 -2.06 9.70
N LYS A 53 -20.18 -1.55 10.94
CA LYS A 53 -18.92 -1.08 11.54
C LYS A 53 -18.09 -2.26 12.03
N ARG A 54 -17.24 -2.79 11.14
CA ARG A 54 -16.26 -3.86 11.41
C ARG A 54 -14.85 -3.31 11.22
N ILE A 55 -13.84 -4.04 11.70
CA ILE A 55 -12.43 -3.72 11.38
C ILE A 55 -12.27 -3.75 9.86
N THR A 56 -11.83 -2.65 9.27
CA THR A 56 -11.62 -2.52 7.83
C THR A 56 -10.18 -2.87 7.48
N VAL A 57 -10.02 -3.91 6.70
CA VAL A 57 -8.72 -4.38 6.20
C VAL A 57 -8.50 -3.84 4.79
N LEU A 58 -7.36 -3.19 4.55
CA LEU A 58 -6.88 -2.89 3.20
C LEU A 58 -5.94 -3.99 2.73
N TYR A 59 -6.36 -4.77 1.72
CA TYR A 59 -5.46 -5.69 1.01
C TYR A 59 -4.88 -5.00 -0.23
N ASN A 60 -3.58 -4.73 -0.19
CA ASN A 60 -2.85 -4.00 -1.24
C ASN A 60 -1.63 -4.79 -1.74
N PRO A 61 -1.84 -5.87 -2.52
CA PRO A 61 -0.72 -6.65 -3.05
C PRO A 61 0.03 -5.89 -4.15
N HIS A 62 1.35 -6.07 -4.21
CA HIS A 62 2.19 -5.52 -5.27
C HIS A 62 1.89 -6.19 -6.62
N TYR A 63 2.23 -5.54 -7.73
CA TYR A 63 2.08 -6.12 -9.07
C TYR A 63 3.18 -7.14 -9.47
N SER A 64 4.25 -7.25 -8.67
CA SER A 64 5.46 -7.99 -9.06
C SER A 64 5.21 -9.48 -8.88
N ARG A 65 5.21 -10.26 -9.97
CA ARG A 65 4.88 -11.69 -9.91
C ARG A 65 5.76 -12.49 -8.93
N ARG A 66 7.01 -12.08 -8.74
CA ARG A 66 7.99 -12.80 -7.92
C ARG A 66 7.84 -12.51 -6.43
N GLU A 67 7.30 -11.35 -6.07
CA GLU A 67 7.36 -10.82 -4.70
C GLU A 67 5.98 -10.55 -4.11
N SER A 68 4.95 -10.55 -4.97
CA SER A 68 3.57 -10.32 -4.61
C SER A 68 2.92 -11.53 -3.96
N SER A 69 2.07 -11.28 -2.97
CA SER A 69 1.17 -12.28 -2.41
C SER A 69 -0.02 -12.60 -3.32
N TRP A 70 -0.24 -11.82 -4.39
CA TRP A 70 -1.42 -11.96 -5.25
C TRP A 70 -1.50 -13.32 -5.95
N ALA A 71 -0.42 -13.72 -6.63
CA ALA A 71 -0.39 -14.98 -7.37
C ALA A 71 -0.56 -16.22 -6.47
N PRO A 72 0.15 -16.35 -5.33
CA PRO A 72 0.03 -17.53 -4.48
C PRO A 72 -1.23 -17.52 -3.60
N TRP A 73 -1.62 -16.38 -3.02
CA TRP A 73 -2.63 -16.34 -1.94
C TRP A 73 -3.79 -15.39 -2.19
N GLY A 74 -3.73 -14.55 -3.23
CA GLY A 74 -4.70 -13.48 -3.43
C GLY A 74 -6.15 -13.95 -3.46
N ARG A 75 -6.44 -15.10 -4.07
CA ARG A 75 -7.80 -15.65 -4.12
C ARG A 75 -8.27 -16.22 -2.80
N ASP A 76 -7.39 -16.94 -2.13
CA ASP A 76 -7.73 -17.58 -0.85
C ASP A 76 -7.99 -16.50 0.20
N ILE A 77 -7.24 -15.39 0.14
CA ILE A 77 -7.49 -14.19 0.94
C ILE A 77 -8.86 -13.59 0.61
N LEU A 78 -9.19 -13.39 -0.68
CA LEU A 78 -10.51 -12.88 -1.06
C LEU A 78 -11.64 -13.83 -0.64
N ASP A 79 -11.43 -15.14 -0.72
CA ASP A 79 -12.39 -16.15 -0.28
C ASP A 79 -12.58 -16.17 1.23
N PHE A 80 -11.50 -16.03 2.00
CA PHE A 80 -11.55 -15.85 3.44
C PHE A 80 -12.42 -14.63 3.82
N PHE A 81 -12.17 -13.47 3.21
CA PHE A 81 -12.96 -12.28 3.51
C PHE A 81 -14.41 -12.39 3.04
N ARG A 82 -14.67 -13.02 1.89
CA ARG A 82 -16.04 -13.27 1.42
C ARG A 82 -16.85 -14.10 2.40
N GLN A 83 -16.22 -15.08 3.05
CA GLN A 83 -16.86 -15.98 4.02
C GLN A 83 -16.88 -15.41 5.44
N SER A 84 -16.15 -14.32 5.69
CA SER A 84 -16.05 -13.70 7.01
C SER A 84 -17.17 -12.70 7.27
N ASP A 85 -17.75 -12.76 8.46
CA ASP A 85 -18.65 -11.75 9.01
C ASP A 85 -17.95 -10.79 9.99
N ARG A 86 -16.64 -10.96 10.20
CA ARG A 86 -15.87 -10.24 11.22
C ARG A 86 -15.19 -8.98 10.70
N TYR A 87 -14.92 -8.92 9.40
CA TYR A 87 -14.13 -7.86 8.77
C TYR A 87 -14.89 -7.20 7.62
N ASN A 88 -14.53 -5.94 7.37
CA ASN A 88 -14.72 -5.32 6.07
C ASN A 88 -13.41 -5.44 5.27
N LEU A 89 -13.50 -5.60 3.96
CA LEU A 89 -12.35 -5.63 3.07
C LEU A 89 -12.40 -4.49 2.07
N ILE A 90 -11.31 -3.74 1.96
CA ILE A 90 -10.97 -2.97 0.79
C ILE A 90 -9.89 -3.74 0.04
N PHE A 91 -10.21 -4.24 -1.15
CA PHE A 91 -9.21 -4.76 -2.07
C PHE A 91 -8.85 -3.67 -3.08
N ALA A 92 -7.64 -3.16 -2.97
CA ALA A 92 -7.09 -2.16 -3.87
C ALA A 92 -5.63 -2.53 -4.15
N PRO A 93 -5.37 -3.41 -5.13
CA PRO A 93 -4.01 -3.84 -5.45
C PRO A 93 -3.21 -2.68 -6.06
N HIS A 94 -1.89 -2.83 -6.16
CA HIS A 94 -1.10 -1.85 -6.90
C HIS A 94 -1.64 -1.67 -8.32
N ILE A 95 -1.86 -0.44 -8.78
CA ILE A 95 -2.59 -0.11 -10.01
C ILE A 95 -2.10 -0.87 -11.26
N LEU A 96 -0.78 -1.03 -11.39
CA LEU A 96 -0.15 -1.81 -12.48
C LEU A 96 -0.61 -3.27 -12.56
N LEU A 97 -1.06 -3.88 -11.46
CA LEU A 97 -1.56 -5.26 -11.44
C LEU A 97 -2.75 -5.41 -12.39
N TYR A 98 -3.67 -4.45 -12.41
CA TYR A 98 -4.88 -4.49 -13.23
C TYR A 98 -4.78 -3.63 -14.50
N GLN A 99 -4.03 -2.52 -14.51
CA GLN A 99 -3.73 -1.80 -15.76
C GLN A 99 -2.98 -2.69 -16.77
N ARG A 100 -2.17 -3.64 -16.28
CA ARG A 100 -1.44 -4.61 -17.11
C ARG A 100 -1.91 -6.03 -16.80
N TRP A 101 -3.22 -6.22 -16.67
CA TRP A 101 -3.80 -7.48 -16.18
C TRP A 101 -3.37 -8.72 -16.98
N LEU A 102 -3.28 -8.64 -18.32
CA LEU A 102 -2.75 -9.73 -19.16
C LEU A 102 -1.30 -10.09 -18.78
N ARG A 103 -0.45 -9.07 -18.62
CA ARG A 103 0.95 -9.24 -18.20
C ARG A 103 1.06 -9.79 -16.78
N HIS A 104 0.13 -9.48 -15.89
CA HIS A 104 0.18 -9.97 -14.50
C HIS A 104 -0.73 -11.17 -14.23
N ARG A 105 -1.43 -11.67 -15.25
CA ARG A 105 -2.47 -12.72 -15.14
C ARG A 105 -3.50 -12.39 -14.05
N ALA A 106 -3.79 -11.11 -13.85
CA ALA A 106 -4.89 -10.70 -12.99
C ALA A 106 -6.19 -11.23 -13.59
N ARG A 107 -7.08 -11.75 -12.74
CA ARG A 107 -8.33 -12.38 -13.17
C ARG A 107 -9.52 -11.47 -12.88
N PRO A 108 -10.65 -11.65 -13.60
CA PRO A 108 -11.89 -10.97 -13.26
C PRO A 108 -12.30 -11.23 -11.81
N LEU A 109 -12.78 -10.19 -11.13
CA LEU A 109 -13.17 -10.24 -9.72
C LEU A 109 -14.64 -10.61 -9.50
N GLY A 110 -15.37 -11.02 -10.55
CA GLY A 110 -16.83 -11.13 -10.54
C GLY A 110 -17.41 -11.89 -9.34
N ARG A 111 -16.81 -13.03 -8.97
CA ARG A 111 -17.28 -13.85 -7.84
C ARG A 111 -17.17 -13.20 -6.45
N TRP A 112 -16.34 -12.16 -6.29
CA TRP A 112 -16.17 -11.46 -5.02
C TRP A 112 -16.89 -10.11 -4.99
N ARG A 113 -17.47 -9.66 -6.11
CA ARG A 113 -18.27 -8.44 -6.17
C ARG A 113 -19.64 -8.64 -5.51
N GLY A 114 -20.27 -7.54 -5.10
CA GLY A 114 -21.64 -7.51 -4.57
C GLY A 114 -21.76 -7.86 -3.08
N GLN A 115 -20.65 -8.11 -2.38
CA GLN A 115 -20.67 -8.31 -0.93
C GLN A 115 -20.75 -6.95 -0.22
N SER A 116 -21.67 -6.81 0.74
CA SER A 116 -21.86 -5.55 1.47
C SER A 116 -20.67 -5.17 2.36
N HIS A 117 -19.80 -6.12 2.66
CA HIS A 117 -18.58 -5.95 3.45
C HIS A 117 -17.29 -6.02 2.62
N MET A 118 -17.36 -6.05 1.28
CA MET A 118 -16.17 -6.02 0.42
C MET A 118 -16.27 -4.93 -0.64
N HIS A 119 -15.29 -4.03 -0.65
CA HIS A 119 -15.09 -3.02 -1.68
C HIS A 119 -13.91 -3.44 -2.55
N LEU A 120 -14.16 -3.70 -3.84
CA LEU A 120 -13.13 -4.14 -4.80
C LEU A 120 -12.90 -3.08 -5.86
N ASP A 121 -11.78 -2.38 -5.75
CA ASP A 121 -11.35 -1.37 -6.70
C ASP A 121 -10.04 -1.79 -7.39
N THR A 122 -10.01 -1.62 -8.70
CA THR A 122 -8.91 -2.03 -9.56
C THR A 122 -8.51 -0.96 -10.58
N GLY A 123 -9.08 0.24 -10.51
CA GLY A 123 -8.70 1.30 -11.44
C GLY A 123 -9.06 2.74 -11.07
N SER A 124 -9.64 3.02 -9.89
CA SER A 124 -9.92 4.41 -9.52
C SER A 124 -8.71 5.12 -8.91
N ASP A 125 -8.75 6.45 -8.89
CA ASP A 125 -7.71 7.29 -8.29
C ASP A 125 -7.60 7.08 -6.76
N ALA A 126 -8.67 6.60 -6.12
CA ALA A 126 -8.70 6.28 -4.68
C ALA A 126 -7.68 5.20 -4.27
N MET A 127 -7.20 4.41 -5.25
CA MET A 127 -6.13 3.43 -5.06
C MET A 127 -4.77 4.07 -4.83
N ILE A 128 -4.57 5.31 -5.26
CA ILE A 128 -3.28 6.00 -5.28
C ILE A 128 -3.32 7.36 -4.61
N ASP A 129 -4.39 7.80 -3.98
CA ASP A 129 -4.51 9.13 -3.34
C ASP A 129 -4.56 9.09 -1.80
N MET A 130 -4.39 7.90 -1.21
CA MET A 130 -4.50 7.59 0.22
C MET A 130 -5.92 7.41 0.79
N THR A 131 -6.98 7.56 0.00
CA THR A 131 -8.38 7.36 0.43
C THR A 131 -8.57 6.04 1.18
N TYR A 132 -8.13 4.93 0.57
CA TYR A 132 -8.27 3.62 1.19
C TYR A 132 -7.29 3.37 2.32
N LEU A 133 -6.10 3.98 2.25
CA LEU A 133 -5.12 3.91 3.33
C LEU A 133 -5.64 4.58 4.59
N ASP A 134 -6.40 5.66 4.46
CA ASP A 134 -6.99 6.38 5.58
C ASP A 134 -8.19 5.66 6.19
N ALA A 135 -9.02 5.09 5.32
CA ALA A 135 -10.23 4.36 5.69
C ALA A 135 -9.94 3.05 6.44
N ALA A 136 -8.77 2.44 6.22
CA ALA A 136 -8.45 1.15 6.79
C ALA A 136 -7.97 1.22 8.25
N ASP A 137 -8.36 0.22 9.04
CA ASP A 137 -7.87 -0.01 10.39
C ASP A 137 -6.62 -0.88 10.41
N LEU A 138 -6.50 -1.78 9.42
CA LEU A 138 -5.41 -2.74 9.29
C LEU A 138 -4.91 -2.79 7.84
N TYR A 139 -3.58 -2.75 7.68
CA TYR A 139 -2.95 -2.96 6.39
C TYR A 139 -2.56 -4.42 6.21
N LEU A 140 -2.98 -5.03 5.11
CA LEU A 140 -2.55 -6.35 4.66
C LEU A 140 -1.82 -6.17 3.34
N GLY A 141 -0.52 -6.44 3.30
CA GLY A 141 0.26 -6.25 2.08
C GLY A 141 1.48 -7.14 2.02
N ASP A 142 2.33 -6.89 1.04
CA ASP A 142 3.55 -7.65 0.77
C ASP A 142 4.76 -6.70 0.71
N VAL A 143 5.27 -6.41 -0.48
CA VAL A 143 6.41 -5.51 -0.74
C VAL A 143 5.99 -4.15 -1.31
N SER A 144 4.70 -3.83 -1.31
CA SER A 144 4.17 -2.54 -1.77
C SER A 144 4.77 -1.37 -0.98
N SER A 145 5.32 -0.38 -1.69
CA SER A 145 5.81 0.87 -1.09
C SER A 145 4.68 1.72 -0.50
N GLN A 146 3.43 1.41 -0.81
CA GLN A 146 2.27 2.14 -0.30
C GLN A 146 2.13 2.02 1.23
N ILE A 147 2.79 1.04 1.86
CA ILE A 147 2.92 0.97 3.32
C ILE A 147 3.45 2.26 3.95
N TYR A 148 4.39 2.97 3.31
CA TYR A 148 4.96 4.20 3.88
C TYR A 148 3.90 5.29 4.05
N GLU A 149 2.89 5.29 3.18
CA GLU A 149 1.75 6.20 3.26
C GLU A 149 0.78 5.76 4.37
N PHE A 150 0.54 4.46 4.53
CA PHE A 150 -0.28 3.92 5.64
C PHE A 150 0.29 4.28 7.01
N LEU A 151 1.62 4.22 7.15
CA LEU A 151 2.36 4.48 8.38
C LEU A 151 2.39 5.95 8.80
N LEU A 152 1.89 6.88 7.97
CA LEU A 152 1.70 8.27 8.37
C LEU A 152 0.80 8.37 9.62
N ARG A 153 -0.21 7.49 9.71
CA ARG A 153 -0.98 7.24 10.93
C ARG A 153 -0.76 5.79 11.35
N PRO A 154 0.15 5.53 12.30
CA PRO A 154 0.54 4.17 12.64
C PRO A 154 -0.64 3.35 13.16
N ARG A 155 -0.81 2.16 12.57
CA ARG A 155 -1.89 1.19 12.78
C ARG A 155 -1.34 -0.22 12.54
N PRO A 156 -2.03 -1.28 12.99
CA PRO A 156 -1.62 -2.65 12.71
C PRO A 156 -1.39 -2.91 11.21
N ALA A 157 -0.26 -3.56 10.90
CA ALA A 157 0.07 -3.99 9.55
C ALA A 157 0.54 -5.45 9.57
N VAL A 158 0.03 -6.24 8.64
CA VAL A 158 0.40 -7.64 8.42
C VAL A 158 1.06 -7.73 7.05
N PHE A 159 2.27 -8.29 7.03
CA PHE A 159 3.01 -8.51 5.80
C PHE A 159 3.00 -9.98 5.43
N LEU A 160 2.52 -10.25 4.23
CA LEU A 160 2.52 -11.55 3.61
C LEU A 160 3.86 -11.77 2.95
N ASP A 161 4.57 -12.80 3.42
CA ASP A 161 5.82 -13.24 2.83
C ASP A 161 5.64 -14.58 2.11
N PRO A 162 5.18 -14.58 0.85
CA PRO A 162 5.03 -15.81 0.08
C PRO A 162 6.34 -16.52 -0.23
N ARG A 163 7.50 -15.90 0.08
CA ARG A 163 8.82 -16.47 -0.15
C ARG A 163 9.48 -17.01 1.12
N ALA A 164 8.89 -16.78 2.30
CA ALA A 164 9.50 -17.11 3.60
C ALA A 164 10.97 -16.64 3.68
N ILE A 165 11.24 -15.39 3.33
CA ILE A 165 12.58 -14.79 3.37
C ILE A 165 13.04 -14.81 4.83
N ALA A 166 14.04 -15.66 5.10
CA ALA A 166 14.62 -15.90 6.42
C ALA A 166 15.14 -14.66 7.18
N ALA A 167 15.19 -13.48 6.54
CA ALA A 167 15.75 -12.25 7.08
C ALA A 167 14.74 -11.32 7.78
N TRP A 168 13.48 -11.73 7.96
CA TRP A 168 12.42 -10.85 8.50
C TRP A 168 12.73 -10.27 9.89
N HIS A 169 13.58 -10.93 10.68
CA HIS A 169 14.05 -10.44 11.98
C HIS A 169 14.80 -9.09 11.93
N ARG A 170 15.24 -8.63 10.75
CA ARG A 170 15.94 -7.33 10.61
C ARG A 170 15.00 -6.15 10.40
N MET A 171 13.72 -6.39 10.11
CA MET A 171 12.71 -5.34 10.09
C MET A 171 11.87 -5.53 11.35
N LYS A 172 12.27 -4.86 12.45
CA LYS A 172 11.46 -4.81 13.68
C LYS A 172 10.01 -4.62 13.26
N ALA A 173 9.16 -5.56 13.63
CA ALA A 173 7.72 -5.40 13.48
C ALA A 173 7.37 -4.01 14.02
N LEU A 174 6.93 -3.11 13.13
CA LEU A 174 6.36 -1.84 13.54
C LEU A 174 4.96 -2.13 14.10
N LEU A 175 4.93 -2.79 15.25
CA LEU A 175 3.85 -2.63 16.20
C LEU A 175 4.02 -1.22 16.77
N CYS A 176 3.61 -0.21 16.01
CA CYS A 176 3.54 1.14 16.53
C CYS A 176 2.30 1.22 17.44
N GLY A 177 2.49 0.76 18.66
CA GLY A 177 1.52 0.75 19.74
C GLY A 177 2.12 1.41 20.97
N ARG A 178 1.90 2.74 21.06
CA ARG A 178 1.74 3.60 22.25
C ARG A 178 2.49 4.92 22.09
N ARG A 179 1.74 5.98 22.43
CA ARG A 179 2.11 7.40 22.41
C ARG A 179 3.44 7.60 23.14
N GLY A 180 4.45 8.03 22.40
CA GLY A 180 5.64 8.71 22.92
C GLY A 180 5.70 10.05 22.20
N THR A 181 5.65 11.13 22.97
CA THR A 181 5.79 12.52 22.53
C THR A 181 7.09 12.72 21.75
N TRP A 182 6.99 13.45 20.63
CA TRP A 182 8.13 13.95 19.85
C TRP A 182 8.94 14.96 20.65
#